data_AF-A0A5Q4BAF1-F1
#
_entry.id   AF-A0A5Q4BAF1-F1
#
_cell.length_a   1.000
_cell.length_b   1.000
_cell.length_c   1.000
_cell.angle_alpha   90.00
_cell.angle_beta   90.00
_cell.angle_gamma   90.00
#
_symmetry.space_group_name_H-M   'P 1'
#
loop_
_entity.id
_entity.type
_entity.pdbx_description
1 polymer ?
#
loop_
_entity_poly.entity_id
_entity_poly.type
_entity_poly.pdbx_seq_one_letter_code
_entity_poly.pdbx_strand_id
1 'polypeptide(L)'
;MSQRIWAHFTTFEGVDYIASLSNAADDLHTKLIFEPDAFRSSRSVHTAENHLGVRKIIFHYSKTSPEVEQGEELWWRSIHLLKGQTGLVVQSDGLKVRHVLLAEENNRLGPTRWAKPLFGQVRLVRLEEAPMPTRMASLLLNDSRTIGYAFYWNTRLVSMHAVTSEPDLSIYDRDHDGIWTYFPLLERELITEIWLRGQTKWDMALI
;
A
#
# COMPACT_ATOMS: atom_id res chain seq x y z
N MET A 1 -18.51 -21.39 6.11
CA MET A 1 -18.80 -20.73 4.81
C MET A 1 -18.65 -19.23 5.01
N SER A 2 -18.15 -18.50 4.00
CA SER A 2 -18.06 -17.04 4.07
C SER A 2 -19.45 -16.40 4.14
N GLN A 3 -19.58 -15.30 4.88
CA GLN A 3 -20.85 -14.60 5.09
C GLN A 3 -20.85 -13.26 4.34
N ARG A 4 -22.03 -12.73 4.03
CA ARG A 4 -22.16 -11.35 3.53
C ARG A 4 -21.63 -10.38 4.58
N ILE A 5 -21.03 -9.28 4.15
CA ILE A 5 -20.55 -8.23 5.05
C ILE A 5 -21.19 -6.91 4.65
N TRP A 6 -21.87 -6.31 5.61
CA TRP A 6 -22.53 -5.02 5.53
C TRP A 6 -21.76 -3.99 6.37
N ALA A 7 -21.72 -2.76 5.91
CA ALA A 7 -20.99 -1.68 6.55
C ALA A 7 -21.92 -0.54 6.94
N HIS A 8 -21.67 0.00 8.13
CA HIS A 8 -22.19 1.27 8.60
C HIS A 8 -21.12 2.35 8.42
N PHE A 9 -21.51 3.55 8.00
CA PHE A 9 -20.60 4.67 7.78
C PHE A 9 -20.91 5.80 8.74
N THR A 10 -19.86 6.52 9.12
CA THR A 10 -19.95 7.73 9.91
C THR A 10 -19.10 8.81 9.28
N THR A 11 -19.52 10.06 9.40
CA THR A 11 -18.77 11.21 8.92
C THR A 11 -18.06 11.86 10.09
N PHE A 12 -16.74 12.03 9.96
CA PHE A 12 -15.91 12.70 10.96
C PHE A 12 -15.02 13.72 10.23
N GLU A 13 -15.04 14.97 10.66
CA GLU A 13 -14.30 16.08 10.02
C GLU A 13 -14.57 16.19 8.51
N GLY A 14 -15.82 16.00 8.09
CA GLY A 14 -16.23 16.08 6.69
C GLY A 14 -15.80 14.90 5.81
N VAL A 15 -15.24 13.85 6.41
CA VAL A 15 -14.78 12.65 5.70
C VAL A 15 -15.53 11.41 6.19
N ASP A 16 -15.96 10.57 5.25
CA ASP A 16 -16.64 9.31 5.57
C ASP A 16 -15.66 8.19 5.92
N TYR A 17 -15.96 7.51 7.02
CA TYR A 17 -15.26 6.34 7.55
C TYR A 17 -16.22 5.18 7.73
N ILE A 18 -15.66 3.97 7.72
CA ILE A 18 -16.39 2.78 8.15
C ILE A 18 -16.50 2.83 9.67
N ALA A 19 -17.72 2.90 10.18
CA ALA A 19 -18.01 2.94 11.62
C ALA A 19 -17.95 1.52 12.23
N SER A 20 -18.63 0.58 11.60
CA SER A 20 -18.74 -0.82 12.03
C SER A 20 -19.08 -1.73 10.84
N LEU A 21 -18.87 -3.03 11.02
CA LEU A 21 -19.19 -4.09 10.06
C LEU A 21 -20.11 -5.12 10.73
N SER A 22 -21.03 -5.68 9.95
CA SER A 22 -21.96 -6.72 10.39
C SER A 22 -22.12 -7.79 9.31
N ASN A 23 -22.43 -9.02 9.71
CA ASN A 23 -22.77 -10.10 8.77
C ASN A 23 -24.26 -10.12 8.39
N ALA A 24 -25.05 -9.22 8.96
CA ALA A 24 -26.47 -9.03 8.65
C ALA A 24 -26.72 -7.57 8.30
N ALA A 25 -27.68 -7.34 7.39
CA ALA A 25 -28.23 -6.02 7.18
C ALA A 25 -29.11 -5.65 8.37
N ASP A 26 -29.02 -4.40 8.82
CA ASP A 26 -29.89 -3.80 9.82
C ASP A 26 -30.05 -2.29 9.53
N ASP A 27 -30.73 -1.58 10.41
CA ASP A 27 -31.01 -0.15 10.26
C ASP A 27 -29.74 0.72 10.13
N LEU A 28 -28.59 0.25 10.64
CA LEU A 28 -27.30 0.94 10.58
C LEU A 28 -26.40 0.41 9.46
N HIS A 29 -26.37 -0.90 9.24
CA HIS A 29 -25.52 -1.61 8.28
C HIS A 29 -26.26 -1.83 6.96
N THR A 30 -26.49 -0.75 6.23
CA THR A 30 -27.30 -0.75 5.01
C THR A 30 -26.49 -0.94 3.72
N LYS A 31 -25.15 -0.84 3.77
CA LYS A 31 -24.29 -0.95 2.58
C LYS A 31 -23.57 -2.29 2.52
N LEU A 32 -23.92 -3.12 1.54
CA LEU A 32 -23.20 -4.38 1.26
C LEU A 32 -21.81 -4.08 0.70
N ILE A 33 -20.76 -4.59 1.36
CA ILE A 33 -19.36 -4.43 0.92
C ILE A 33 -18.71 -5.76 0.51
N PHE A 34 -19.34 -6.89 0.83
CA PHE A 34 -18.92 -8.21 0.39
C PHE A 34 -20.09 -9.15 0.22
N GLU A 35 -20.15 -9.80 -0.94
CA GLU A 35 -21.06 -10.90 -1.22
C GLU A 35 -20.26 -12.18 -1.49
N PRO A 36 -20.47 -13.26 -0.71
CA PRO A 36 -19.81 -14.53 -0.97
C PRO A 36 -20.17 -15.07 -2.35
N ASP A 37 -19.15 -15.47 -3.11
CA ASP A 37 -19.32 -16.18 -4.37
C ASP A 37 -19.19 -17.69 -4.09
N ALA A 38 -20.18 -18.48 -4.52
CA ALA A 38 -20.21 -19.93 -4.31
C ALA A 38 -19.08 -20.66 -5.07
N PHE A 39 -18.56 -20.06 -6.14
CA PHE A 39 -17.54 -20.62 -7.01
C PHE A 39 -16.16 -19.99 -6.82
N ARG A 40 -16.08 -18.83 -6.14
CA ARG A 40 -14.84 -18.08 -5.96
C ARG A 40 -14.62 -17.71 -4.49
N SER A 41 -13.45 -18.05 -3.98
CA SER A 41 -12.99 -17.54 -2.67
C SER A 41 -12.19 -16.26 -2.87
N SER A 42 -12.48 -15.22 -2.09
CA SER A 42 -11.62 -14.03 -2.03
C SER A 42 -10.22 -14.45 -1.61
N ARG A 43 -9.23 -13.96 -2.34
CA ARG A 43 -7.81 -14.22 -2.06
C ARG A 43 -7.17 -13.12 -1.25
N SER A 44 -7.69 -11.91 -1.35
CA SER A 44 -7.18 -10.76 -0.64
C SER A 44 -8.27 -9.78 -0.26
N VAL A 45 -8.01 -9.05 0.82
CA VAL A 45 -8.82 -7.96 1.32
C VAL A 45 -7.93 -6.74 1.36
N HIS A 46 -8.38 -5.64 0.76
CA HIS A 46 -7.62 -4.40 0.70
C HIS A 46 -8.34 -3.33 1.50
N THR A 47 -7.64 -2.68 2.42
CA THR A 47 -8.18 -1.53 3.16
C THR A 47 -7.54 -0.25 2.67
N ALA A 48 -8.35 0.78 2.45
CA ALA A 48 -7.86 2.15 2.27
C ALA A 48 -8.09 2.92 3.56
N GLU A 49 -7.02 3.50 4.09
CA GLU A 49 -7.02 4.19 5.37
C GLU A 49 -6.14 5.45 5.33
N ASN A 50 -6.52 6.45 6.11
CA ASN A 50 -5.67 7.60 6.39
C ASN A 50 -5.21 7.55 7.86
N HIS A 51 -4.76 8.67 8.42
CA HIS A 51 -4.34 8.74 9.81
C HIS A 51 -5.51 8.62 10.82
N LEU A 52 -6.74 8.83 10.36
CA LEU A 52 -7.97 8.81 11.16
C LEU A 52 -8.75 7.49 11.08
N GLY A 53 -8.58 6.67 10.05
CA GLY A 53 -9.21 5.35 10.05
C GLY A 53 -9.45 4.78 8.68
N VAL A 54 -10.17 3.65 8.68
CA VAL A 54 -10.51 2.89 7.47
C VAL A 54 -11.69 3.56 6.78
N ARG A 55 -11.49 3.88 5.50
CA ARG A 55 -12.48 4.54 4.64
C ARG A 55 -13.10 3.59 3.63
N LYS A 56 -12.35 2.57 3.20
CA LYS A 56 -12.81 1.60 2.21
C LYS A 56 -12.23 0.21 2.49
N ILE A 57 -13.03 -0.81 2.22
CA ILE A 57 -12.60 -2.21 2.20
C ILE A 57 -13.01 -2.80 0.84
N ILE A 58 -12.08 -3.48 0.18
CA ILE A 58 -12.30 -4.12 -1.11
C ILE A 58 -11.93 -5.60 -0.97
N PHE A 59 -12.88 -6.47 -1.28
CA PHE A 59 -12.65 -7.91 -1.37
C PHE A 59 -12.33 -8.27 -2.81
N HIS A 60 -11.23 -8.99 -3.01
CA HIS A 60 -10.74 -9.28 -4.36
C HIS A 60 -10.60 -10.79 -4.59
N TYR A 61 -11.09 -11.26 -5.74
CA TYR A 61 -11.15 -12.68 -6.12
C TYR A 61 -10.12 -13.05 -7.20
N SER A 62 -9.69 -12.08 -8.01
CA SER A 62 -8.73 -12.27 -9.11
C SER A 62 -7.27 -12.14 -8.65
N LYS A 63 -6.34 -12.57 -9.52
CA LYS A 63 -4.89 -12.36 -9.36
C LYS A 63 -4.42 -10.97 -9.84
N THR A 64 -5.27 -10.21 -10.52
CA THR A 64 -4.98 -8.86 -11.04
C THR A 64 -5.24 -7.78 -9.99
N SER A 65 -4.66 -6.59 -10.13
CA SER A 65 -5.00 -5.46 -9.26
C SER A 65 -6.42 -4.97 -9.55
N PRO A 66 -7.26 -4.61 -8.55
CA PRO A 66 -8.38 -3.73 -8.78
C PRO A 66 -7.78 -2.40 -9.22
N GLU A 67 -8.35 -1.85 -10.29
CA GLU A 67 -8.12 -0.46 -10.63
C GLU A 67 -8.76 0.37 -9.53
N VAL A 68 -7.92 1.03 -8.74
CA VAL A 68 -8.38 2.00 -7.76
C VAL A 68 -7.68 3.30 -8.01
N GLU A 69 -8.48 4.37 -8.14
CA GLU A 69 -7.98 5.73 -8.23
C GLU A 69 -7.14 6.06 -6.99
N GLN A 70 -6.01 6.72 -7.21
CA GLN A 70 -5.24 7.31 -6.12
C GLN A 70 -6.09 8.42 -5.52
N GLY A 71 -6.61 8.20 -4.32
CA GLY A 71 -7.21 9.25 -3.52
C GLY A 71 -6.13 10.00 -2.74
N GLU A 72 -6.25 11.32 -2.68
CA GLU A 72 -5.44 12.13 -1.77
C GLU A 72 -5.57 11.58 -0.34
N GLU A 73 -4.43 11.49 0.36
CA GLU A 73 -4.30 11.02 1.74
C GLU A 73 -4.67 9.56 2.05
N LEU A 74 -4.97 8.74 1.04
CA LEU A 74 -5.29 7.32 1.25
C LEU A 74 -4.07 6.44 1.11
N TRP A 75 -3.94 5.51 2.07
CA TRP A 75 -2.92 4.47 2.07
C TRP A 75 -3.57 3.10 2.14
N TRP A 76 -3.01 2.17 1.40
CA TRP A 76 -3.56 0.85 1.17
C TRP A 76 -2.83 -0.22 1.97
N ARG A 77 -3.60 -1.14 2.56
CA ARG A 77 -3.07 -2.37 3.15
C ARG A 77 -3.71 -3.56 2.45
N SER A 78 -2.91 -4.57 2.15
CA SER A 78 -3.36 -5.83 1.56
C SER A 78 -3.26 -6.95 2.60
N ILE A 79 -4.36 -7.65 2.83
CA ILE A 79 -4.45 -8.81 3.69
C ILE A 79 -4.65 -10.02 2.77
N HIS A 80 -3.72 -10.96 2.77
CA HIS A 80 -3.81 -12.16 1.95
C HIS A 80 -4.49 -13.28 2.73
N LEU A 81 -5.59 -13.79 2.20
CA LEU A 81 -6.38 -14.85 2.82
C LEU A 81 -5.79 -16.21 2.40
N LEU A 82 -5.16 -16.90 3.35
CA LEU A 82 -4.67 -18.26 3.16
C LEU A 82 -5.81 -19.28 3.33
N LYS A 83 -5.67 -20.44 2.68
CA LYS A 83 -6.65 -21.51 2.77
C LYS A 83 -6.76 -22.00 4.22
N GLY A 84 -7.95 -21.87 4.81
CA GLY A 84 -8.21 -22.25 6.21
C GLY A 84 -8.31 -21.07 7.18
N GLN A 85 -7.92 -19.85 6.78
CA GLN A 85 -8.18 -18.65 7.59
C GLN A 85 -9.64 -18.24 7.47
N THR A 86 -10.30 -18.07 8.61
CA THR A 86 -11.79 -18.02 8.64
C THR A 86 -12.40 -16.69 9.06
N GLY A 87 -11.62 -15.74 9.58
CA GLY A 87 -12.18 -14.52 10.17
C GLY A 87 -11.31 -13.27 9.97
N LEU A 88 -12.00 -12.16 9.68
CA LEU A 88 -11.46 -10.82 9.84
C LEU A 88 -11.97 -10.25 11.17
N VAL A 89 -11.09 -9.53 11.87
CA VAL A 89 -11.43 -8.79 13.08
C VAL A 89 -11.23 -7.31 12.80
N VAL A 90 -12.13 -6.49 13.31
CA VAL A 90 -12.01 -5.04 13.26
C VAL A 90 -11.61 -4.50 14.62
N GLN A 91 -10.69 -3.54 14.62
CA GLN A 91 -10.39 -2.72 15.78
C GLN A 91 -11.04 -1.36 15.58
N SER A 92 -11.89 -0.94 16.50
CA SER A 92 -12.60 0.35 16.47
C SER A 92 -12.13 1.23 17.63
N ASP A 93 -12.18 2.55 17.44
CA ASP A 93 -12.01 3.56 18.50
C ASP A 93 -13.33 3.94 19.19
N GLY A 94 -14.42 3.23 18.86
CA GLY A 94 -15.78 3.49 19.35
C GLY A 94 -16.60 4.39 18.41
N LEU A 95 -15.95 5.12 17.50
CA LEU A 95 -16.61 5.89 16.46
C LEU A 95 -16.42 5.26 15.08
N LYS A 96 -15.19 4.80 14.79
CA LYS A 96 -14.79 4.29 13.48
C LYS A 96 -13.80 3.14 13.56
N VAL A 97 -13.83 2.30 12.54
CA VAL A 97 -12.85 1.24 12.33
C VAL A 97 -11.48 1.86 12.08
N ARG A 98 -10.54 1.50 12.95
CA ARG A 98 -9.13 1.90 12.90
C ARG A 98 -8.31 0.90 12.10
N HIS A 99 -8.56 -0.39 12.28
CA HIS A 99 -7.80 -1.45 11.62
C HIS A 99 -8.69 -2.64 11.29
N VAL A 100 -8.35 -3.33 10.20
CA VAL A 100 -8.88 -4.65 9.84
C VAL A 100 -7.71 -5.63 9.88
N LEU A 101 -7.90 -6.76 10.55
CA LEU A 101 -6.87 -7.75 10.83
C LEU A 101 -7.39 -9.16 10.54
N LEU A 102 -6.49 -10.11 10.32
CA LEU A 102 -6.81 -11.53 10.34
C LEU A 102 -6.92 -12.02 11.77
N ALA A 103 -7.96 -12.80 12.08
CA ALA A 103 -8.21 -13.31 13.43
C ALA A 103 -7.07 -14.21 13.97
N GLU A 104 -6.41 -14.94 13.08
CA GLU A 104 -5.35 -15.92 13.43
C GLU A 104 -3.93 -15.32 13.33
N GLU A 105 -3.80 -14.09 12.84
CA GLU A 105 -2.50 -13.49 12.61
C GLU A 105 -2.01 -12.84 13.91
N ASN A 106 -1.10 -13.53 14.61
CA ASN A 106 -0.30 -12.97 15.70
C ASN A 106 0.72 -11.94 15.16
N ASN A 107 0.22 -10.86 14.55
CA ASN A 107 0.86 -9.55 14.42
C ASN A 107 2.29 -9.52 13.80
N ARG A 108 2.59 -10.35 12.79
CA ARG A 108 3.99 -10.53 12.31
C ARG A 108 4.33 -10.05 10.91
N LEU A 109 3.39 -9.55 10.11
CA LEU A 109 3.73 -8.77 8.92
C LEU A 109 3.32 -7.32 9.13
N GLY A 110 4.33 -6.46 9.15
CA GLY A 110 4.27 -5.10 9.69
C GLY A 110 3.24 -4.20 9.02
N PRO A 111 2.90 -3.08 9.67
CA PRO A 111 1.78 -2.19 9.35
C PRO A 111 1.91 -1.42 8.03
N THR A 112 2.91 -1.76 7.19
CA THR A 112 3.31 -0.99 6.01
C THR A 112 2.13 -0.76 5.08
N ARG A 113 1.83 0.51 4.87
CA ARG A 113 0.77 0.96 3.98
C ARG A 113 1.37 1.43 2.67
N TRP A 114 0.65 1.24 1.58
CA TRP A 114 1.13 1.48 0.24
C TRP A 114 0.33 2.59 -0.44
N ALA A 115 0.94 3.39 -1.31
CA ALA A 115 0.22 4.42 -2.06
C ALA A 115 -0.85 3.83 -3.00
N LYS A 116 -0.73 2.55 -3.37
CA LYS A 116 -1.69 1.78 -4.16
C LYS A 116 -1.82 0.37 -3.56
N PRO A 117 -2.97 -0.31 -3.69
CA PRO A 117 -3.08 -1.68 -3.21
C PRO A 117 -2.08 -2.58 -3.95
N LEU A 118 -1.27 -3.33 -3.20
CA LEU A 118 -0.32 -4.27 -3.79
C LEU A 118 -0.92 -5.67 -3.93
N PHE A 119 -0.50 -6.35 -4.99
CA PHE A 119 -0.90 -7.72 -5.35
C PHE A 119 0.30 -8.64 -5.33
N GLY A 120 0.10 -9.83 -4.75
CA GLY A 120 1.13 -10.84 -4.67
C GLY A 120 2.11 -10.62 -3.52
N GLN A 121 3.06 -11.54 -3.41
CA GLN A 121 4.08 -11.51 -2.37
C GLN A 121 5.09 -10.41 -2.70
N VAL A 122 5.17 -9.41 -1.83
CA VAL A 122 6.21 -8.39 -1.90
C VAL A 122 7.48 -8.97 -1.29
N ARG A 123 8.55 -9.02 -2.08
CA ARG A 123 9.87 -9.28 -1.55
C ARG A 123 10.41 -7.98 -0.98
N LEU A 124 10.44 -7.86 0.33
CA LEU A 124 11.12 -6.75 1.00
C LEU A 124 12.63 -7.00 0.95
N VAL A 125 13.36 -6.13 0.26
CA VAL A 125 14.82 -6.09 0.28
C VAL A 125 15.22 -4.87 1.10
N ARG A 126 15.98 -5.09 2.17
CA ARG A 126 16.55 -4.02 2.99
C ARG A 126 18.00 -3.83 2.56
N LEU A 127 18.27 -2.71 1.89
CA LEU A 127 19.63 -2.34 1.51
C LEU A 127 20.46 -1.88 2.73
N GLU A 128 19.79 -1.39 3.77
CA GLU A 128 20.40 -0.93 5.02
C GLU A 128 19.59 -1.38 6.23
N GLU A 129 20.23 -1.43 7.41
CA GLU A 129 19.55 -1.66 8.67
C GLU A 129 18.71 -0.43 9.09
N ALA A 130 17.45 -0.39 8.65
CA ALA A 130 16.48 0.63 9.03
C ALA A 130 15.19 0.04 9.63
N PRO A 131 14.48 0.74 10.55
CA PRO A 131 13.17 0.30 11.01
C PRO A 131 12.20 -0.02 9.86
N MET A 132 11.23 -0.91 10.10
CA MET A 132 10.24 -1.24 9.07
C MET A 132 9.45 0.00 8.65
N PRO A 133 9.32 0.28 7.35
CA PRO A 133 8.63 1.48 6.88
C PRO A 133 7.14 1.40 7.23
N THR A 134 6.60 2.49 7.79
CA THR A 134 5.16 2.59 8.06
C THR A 134 4.36 2.83 6.77
N ARG A 135 4.98 3.49 5.79
CA ARG A 135 4.39 3.81 4.49
C ARG A 135 5.41 3.59 3.38
N MET A 136 4.94 3.13 2.24
CA MET A 136 5.76 2.93 1.05
C MET A 136 5.04 3.47 -0.20
N ALA A 137 5.82 4.07 -1.08
CA ALA A 137 5.39 4.39 -2.44
C ALA A 137 5.87 3.30 -3.39
N SER A 138 5.19 3.16 -4.52
CA SER A 138 5.63 2.30 -5.63
C SER A 138 6.24 3.17 -6.71
N LEU A 139 7.35 2.72 -7.29
CA LEU A 139 7.96 3.33 -8.45
C LEU A 139 8.05 2.26 -9.55
N LEU A 140 7.63 2.61 -10.77
CA LEU A 140 7.81 1.75 -11.92
C LEU A 140 9.20 2.01 -12.52
N LEU A 141 10.04 0.98 -12.55
CA LEU A 141 11.34 1.04 -13.19
C LEU A 141 11.21 0.72 -14.68
N ASN A 142 12.03 1.37 -15.51
CA ASN A 142 12.12 1.18 -16.95
C ASN A 142 10.78 1.37 -17.70
N ASP A 143 9.88 2.21 -17.18
CA ASP A 143 8.69 2.59 -17.95
C ASP A 143 9.12 3.31 -19.23
N SER A 144 8.45 3.02 -20.35
CA SER A 144 8.83 3.54 -21.67
C SER A 144 8.76 5.07 -21.79
N ARG A 145 8.08 5.73 -20.85
CA ARG A 145 7.99 7.19 -20.77
C ARG A 145 9.08 7.79 -19.87
N THR A 146 9.84 6.98 -19.14
CA THR A 146 10.88 7.48 -18.22
C THR A 146 12.08 7.96 -19.01
N ILE A 147 12.43 9.23 -18.83
CA ILE A 147 13.60 9.88 -19.46
C ILE A 147 14.78 10.04 -18.49
N GLY A 148 14.59 9.70 -17.22
CA GLY A 148 15.61 9.81 -16.19
C GLY A 148 15.08 9.51 -14.80
N TYR A 149 15.98 9.45 -13.83
CA TYR A 149 15.67 9.28 -12.42
C TYR A 149 16.31 10.37 -11.57
N ALA A 150 15.53 10.91 -10.63
CA ALA A 150 16.01 11.84 -9.63
C ALA A 150 16.08 11.14 -8.26
N PHE A 151 17.18 11.35 -7.55
CA PHE A 151 17.45 10.73 -6.25
C PHE A 151 17.70 11.82 -5.22
N TYR A 152 17.08 11.66 -4.05
CA TYR A 152 17.32 12.53 -2.90
C TYR A 152 18.20 11.82 -1.86
N TRP A 153 19.28 12.50 -1.49
CA TRP A 153 20.27 12.01 -0.54
C TRP A 153 20.32 12.91 0.69
N ASN A 154 20.19 12.32 1.86
CA ASN A 154 20.51 12.97 3.12
C ASN A 154 21.21 11.95 4.02
N THR A 155 22.54 11.93 4.00
CA THR A 155 23.44 10.91 4.60
C THR A 155 23.26 9.47 4.11
N ARG A 156 22.12 9.17 3.46
CA ARG A 156 21.73 7.91 2.83
C ARG A 156 20.72 8.22 1.72
N LEU A 157 20.38 7.22 0.90
CA LEU A 157 19.31 7.36 -0.09
C LEU A 157 17.96 7.45 0.63
N VAL A 158 17.22 8.53 0.38
CA VAL A 158 15.91 8.77 1.03
C VAL A 158 14.76 8.54 0.06
N SER A 159 14.85 9.04 -1.16
CA SER A 159 13.82 8.87 -2.18
C SER A 159 14.39 8.74 -3.59
N MET A 160 13.61 8.08 -4.46
CA MET A 160 13.89 7.92 -5.87
C MET A 160 12.61 8.23 -6.64
N HIS A 161 12.72 8.99 -7.72
CA HIS A 161 11.62 9.45 -8.54
C HIS A 161 11.92 9.19 -10.02
N ALA A 162 10.97 8.62 -10.76
CA ALA A 162 11.02 8.55 -12.22
C ALA A 162 10.58 9.90 -12.79
N VAL A 163 11.34 10.38 -13.75
CA VAL A 163 11.06 11.61 -14.50
C VAL A 163 10.57 11.20 -15.88
N THR A 164 9.33 11.55 -16.24
CA THR A 164 8.68 11.12 -17.50
C THR A 164 8.44 12.25 -18.50
N SER A 165 8.71 13.49 -18.11
CA SER A 165 8.60 14.71 -18.93
C SER A 165 9.52 15.78 -18.33
N GLU A 166 9.44 17.04 -18.78
CA GLU A 166 10.15 18.13 -18.13
C GLU A 166 9.98 18.07 -16.60
N PRO A 167 11.08 18.24 -15.84
CA PRO A 167 11.08 17.95 -14.42
C PRO A 167 10.07 18.85 -13.70
N ASP A 168 9.08 18.23 -13.06
CA ASP A 168 8.26 18.91 -12.07
C ASP A 168 9.18 19.38 -10.95
N LEU A 169 9.50 20.68 -10.95
CA LEU A 169 10.47 21.26 -10.02
C LEU A 169 9.99 21.20 -8.57
N SER A 170 8.69 20.94 -8.33
CA SER A 170 8.14 20.80 -6.99
C SER A 170 8.73 19.62 -6.20
N ILE A 171 9.36 18.64 -6.87
CA ILE A 171 10.05 17.55 -6.20
C ILE A 171 11.29 18.05 -5.43
N TYR A 172 11.96 19.08 -5.94
CA TYR A 172 13.19 19.61 -5.37
C TYR A 172 12.92 20.56 -4.19
N ASP A 173 11.71 21.09 -4.07
CA ASP A 173 11.34 22.14 -3.11
C ASP A 173 10.96 21.60 -1.72
N ARG A 174 10.81 20.29 -1.58
CA ARG A 174 10.29 19.68 -0.33
C ARG A 174 11.33 19.50 0.75
N ASP A 175 12.58 19.30 0.39
CA ASP A 175 13.62 18.84 1.32
C ASP A 175 14.94 19.60 1.09
N HIS A 176 15.28 20.50 2.01
CA HIS A 176 16.41 21.44 1.89
C HIS A 176 17.70 20.92 2.54
N ASP A 177 17.62 19.86 3.36
CA ASP A 177 18.73 19.35 4.18
C ASP A 177 19.57 18.27 3.47
N GLY A 178 19.44 18.14 2.15
CA GLY A 178 20.07 17.10 1.37
C GLY A 178 20.40 17.52 -0.05
N ILE A 179 20.77 16.54 -0.87
CA ILE A 179 21.20 16.76 -2.25
C ILE A 179 20.31 15.95 -3.18
N TRP A 180 19.82 16.62 -4.21
CA TRP A 180 19.18 15.98 -5.34
C TRP A 180 20.17 15.73 -6.46
N THR A 181 20.16 14.52 -7.02
CA THR A 181 20.96 14.14 -8.18
C THR A 181 20.05 13.59 -9.28
N TYR A 182 20.20 14.11 -10.50
CA TYR A 182 19.45 13.66 -11.67
C TYR A 182 20.34 12.82 -12.61
N PHE A 183 19.82 11.67 -13.01
CA PHE A 183 20.47 10.76 -13.96
C PHE A 183 19.55 10.59 -15.17
N PRO A 184 19.86 11.22 -16.33
CA PRO A 184 19.10 11.01 -17.55
C PRO A 184 19.31 9.58 -18.07
N LEU A 185 18.28 9.01 -18.67
CA LEU A 185 18.36 7.76 -19.42
C LEU A 185 18.48 8.09 -20.91
N LEU A 186 19.40 7.41 -21.60
CA LEU A 186 19.45 7.42 -23.05
C LEU A 186 18.35 6.52 -23.64
N GLU A 187 18.09 6.68 -24.94
CA GLU A 187 17.16 5.82 -25.66
C GLU A 187 17.59 4.35 -25.50
N ARG A 188 16.70 3.51 -24.95
CA ARG A 188 16.93 2.07 -24.67
C ARG A 188 17.90 1.77 -23.52
N GLU A 189 18.34 2.77 -22.77
CA GLU A 189 19.04 2.53 -21.51
C GLU A 189 18.05 2.00 -20.46
N LEU A 190 18.46 0.97 -19.72
CA LEU A 190 17.62 0.31 -18.73
C LEU A 190 18.39 0.19 -17.42
N ILE A 191 17.71 0.44 -16.31
CA ILE A 191 18.21 0.04 -15.00
C ILE A 191 18.10 -1.48 -14.92
N THR A 192 19.25 -2.14 -14.84
CA THR A 192 19.32 -3.60 -14.66
C THR A 192 19.47 -3.98 -13.19
N GLU A 193 20.12 -3.12 -12.39
CA GLU A 193 20.45 -3.43 -11.01
C GLU A 193 20.44 -2.15 -10.16
N ILE A 194 19.94 -2.29 -8.93
CA ILE A 194 20.12 -1.29 -7.87
C ILE A 194 20.81 -1.98 -6.71
N TRP A 195 21.97 -1.46 -6.32
CA TRP A 195 22.82 -2.02 -5.27
C TRP A 195 23.32 -0.93 -4.35
N LEU A 196 23.66 -1.33 -3.11
CA LEU A 196 24.28 -0.46 -2.12
C LEU A 196 25.58 -1.12 -1.67
N ARG A 197 26.70 -0.41 -1.80
CA ARG A 197 28.01 -0.93 -1.39
C ARG A 197 28.19 -0.78 0.12
N GLY A 198 27.94 -1.85 0.87
CA GLY A 198 28.23 -1.90 2.30
C GLY A 198 29.69 -2.25 2.61
N GLN A 199 30.13 -2.00 3.85
CA GLN A 199 31.40 -2.55 4.38
C GLN A 199 31.29 -4.03 4.79
N THR A 200 30.09 -4.57 4.87
CA THR A 200 29.85 -5.99 5.16
C THR A 200 29.84 -6.83 3.89
N LYS A 201 30.43 -8.02 3.97
CA LYS A 201 30.85 -8.97 2.91
C LYS A 201 29.79 -9.47 1.90
N TRP A 202 28.63 -8.85 1.79
CA TRP A 202 27.51 -9.31 0.96
C TRP A 202 27.01 -8.17 0.08
N ASP A 203 27.21 -8.30 -1.23
CA ASP A 203 26.58 -7.44 -2.22
C ASP A 203 25.09 -7.82 -2.31
N MET A 204 24.20 -6.86 -2.07
CA MET A 204 22.76 -7.04 -2.26
C MET A 204 22.33 -6.25 -3.50
N ALA A 205 21.82 -6.97 -4.50
CA ALA A 205 21.27 -6.40 -5.73
C ALA A 205 19.75 -6.64 -5.80
N LEU A 206 19.02 -5.61 -6.24
CA LEU A 206 17.66 -5.74 -6.72
C LEU A 206 17.71 -5.98 -8.25
N ILE A 207 17.13 -7.09 -8.71
CA ILE A 207 16.87 -7.41 -10.13
C ILE A 207 15.37 -7.34 -10.35
#